data_AF-A0A1F5UKK6-F1
#
_entry.id   AF-A0A1F5UKK6-F1
#
_cell.length_a   1.000
_cell.length_b   1.000
_cell.length_c   1.000
_cell.angle_alpha   90.00
_cell.angle_beta   90.00
_cell.angle_gamma   90.00
#
_symmetry.space_group_name_H-M   'P 1'
#
loop_
_entity.id
_entity.type
_entity.pdbx_description
1 polymer ?
#
loop_
_entity_poly.entity_id
_entity_poly.type
_entity_poly.pdbx_seq_one_letter_code
_entity_poly.pdbx_strand_id
1 'polypeptide(L)'
;MKNNKSYLMQQLNSVFPLFSILIYIFAFAVYSFCFLAGGLIGGKEIYNGITIIFGWFVTIGILMANLDWTKRNNSQLKKEEIKKSLEREAFKEVNKAVTNLSKGINGLGGGVLSLHWIYKMSKAGSTDFKIEDGAMKIQNDLSELERLESEFMLAVEANEIAVLKFNHYHKYFQMFLADSFKDIEAIKNKLLIFKIDNTESNEVLKYLETEGISLGYKYRDLLGFLHDYRRELMNHFQSEIFGEEIPERNPVFSNRKTLQKAAEKETVLKEWDEREKKAAGII
;
A
#
# COMPACT_ATOMS: atom_id res chain seq x y z
N MET A 1 -21.02 -4.95 -22.55
CA MET A 1 -21.91 -4.17 -23.45
C MET A 1 -23.19 -3.60 -22.81
N LYS A 2 -23.48 -3.76 -21.50
CA LYS A 2 -24.67 -3.16 -20.85
C LYS A 2 -24.56 -1.65 -20.54
N ASN A 3 -23.35 -1.06 -20.52
CA ASN A 3 -23.16 0.36 -20.16
C ASN A 3 -23.60 1.36 -21.26
N ASN A 4 -23.62 0.99 -22.55
CA ASN A 4 -23.99 1.94 -23.61
C ASN A 4 -25.48 2.31 -23.61
N LYS A 5 -26.37 1.40 -23.18
CA LYS A 5 -27.82 1.67 -23.15
C LYS A 5 -28.20 2.69 -22.07
N SER A 6 -27.50 2.64 -20.93
CA SER A 6 -27.68 3.60 -19.82
C SER A 6 -27.26 5.00 -20.22
N TYR A 7 -26.14 5.12 -20.94
CA TYR A 7 -25.59 6.42 -21.34
C TYR A 7 -26.47 7.12 -22.40
N LEU A 8 -26.97 6.35 -23.37
CA LEU A 8 -27.89 6.85 -24.41
C LEU A 8 -29.24 7.29 -23.83
N MET A 9 -29.82 6.55 -22.88
CA MET A 9 -31.05 6.99 -22.19
C MET A 9 -30.82 8.24 -21.33
N GLN A 10 -29.66 8.38 -20.70
CA GLN A 10 -29.31 9.61 -19.95
C GLN A 10 -29.16 10.82 -20.88
N GLN A 11 -28.55 10.64 -22.05
CA GLN A 11 -28.47 11.70 -23.05
C GLN A 11 -29.84 12.06 -23.62
N LEU A 12 -30.67 11.10 -24.00
CA LEU A 12 -32.04 11.36 -24.49
C LEU A 12 -32.91 12.11 -23.47
N ASN A 13 -32.85 11.72 -22.19
CA ASN A 13 -33.60 12.40 -21.12
C ASN A 13 -33.10 13.83 -20.84
N SER A 14 -31.84 14.15 -21.17
CA SER A 14 -31.31 15.51 -21.04
C SER A 14 -31.72 16.44 -22.19
N VAL A 15 -31.98 15.90 -23.38
CA VAL A 15 -32.33 16.67 -24.59
C VAL A 15 -33.84 16.93 -24.72
N PHE A 16 -34.67 15.99 -24.25
CA PHE A 16 -36.14 16.11 -24.29
C PHE A 16 -36.72 17.39 -23.65
N PRO A 17 -36.27 17.84 -22.46
CA PRO A 17 -36.77 19.09 -21.85
C PRO A 17 -36.33 20.35 -22.63
N LEU A 18 -35.14 20.34 -23.24
CA LEU A 18 -34.68 21.45 -24.10
C LEU A 18 -35.55 21.60 -25.36
N PHE A 19 -35.93 20.47 -25.96
CA PHE A 19 -36.77 20.47 -27.16
C PHE A 19 -38.19 20.96 -26.88
N SER A 20 -38.76 20.58 -25.74
CA SER A 20 -40.08 21.05 -25.31
C SER A 20 -40.06 22.54 -24.94
N ILE A 21 -39.01 23.04 -24.27
CA ILE A 21 -38.82 24.48 -24.03
C ILE A 21 -38.81 25.26 -25.36
N LEU A 22 -38.03 24.82 -26.36
CA LEU A 22 -37.97 25.47 -27.68
C LEU A 22 -39.33 25.53 -28.39
N ILE A 23 -40.14 24.46 -28.29
CA ILE A 23 -41.50 24.42 -28.82
C ILE A 23 -42.38 25.47 -28.13
N TYR A 24 -42.29 25.61 -26.80
CA TYR A 24 -43.07 26.63 -26.07
C TYR A 24 -42.66 28.06 -26.44
N ILE A 25 -41.38 28.33 -26.63
CA ILE A 25 -40.89 29.64 -27.08
C ILE A 25 -41.38 29.95 -28.49
N PHE A 26 -41.31 28.97 -29.40
CA PHE A 26 -41.80 29.12 -30.77
C PHE A 26 -43.32 29.37 -30.79
N ALA A 27 -44.09 28.60 -30.02
CA ALA A 27 -45.53 28.79 -29.90
C ALA A 27 -45.87 30.17 -29.34
N PHE A 28 -45.14 30.64 -28.31
CA PHE A 28 -45.33 31.98 -27.76
C PHE A 28 -45.00 33.08 -28.77
N ALA A 29 -43.92 32.93 -29.55
CA ALA A 29 -43.54 33.88 -30.59
C ALA A 29 -44.60 33.97 -31.70
N VAL A 30 -45.13 32.83 -32.16
CA VAL A 30 -46.21 32.77 -33.15
C VAL A 30 -47.48 33.43 -32.60
N TYR A 31 -47.88 33.12 -31.37
CA TYR A 31 -49.05 33.75 -30.73
C TYR A 31 -48.90 35.26 -30.61
N SER A 32 -47.74 35.73 -30.13
CA SER A 32 -47.46 37.16 -29.98
C SER A 32 -47.49 37.90 -31.33
N PHE A 33 -46.98 37.27 -32.39
CA PHE A 33 -47.04 37.82 -33.75
C PHE A 33 -48.47 37.92 -34.29
N CYS A 34 -49.30 36.89 -34.09
CA CYS A 34 -50.71 36.91 -34.48
C CYS A 34 -51.50 38.04 -33.77
N PHE A 35 -51.24 38.26 -32.48
CA PHE A 35 -51.88 39.35 -31.73
C PHE A 35 -51.41 40.76 -32.16
N LEU A 36 -50.15 40.89 -32.58
CA LEU A 36 -49.58 42.10 -33.18
C LEU A 36 -50.25 42.44 -34.52
N ALA A 37 -50.35 41.45 -35.40
CA ALA A 37 -50.97 41.60 -36.71
C ALA A 37 -52.47 41.93 -36.62
N GLY A 38 -53.14 41.46 -35.56
CA GLY A 38 -54.53 41.78 -35.25
C GLY A 38 -54.75 43.13 -34.57
N GLY A 39 -53.69 43.89 -34.26
CA GLY A 39 -53.80 45.21 -33.61
C GLY A 39 -54.27 45.19 -32.15
N LEU A 40 -54.27 44.02 -31.50
CA LEU A 40 -54.80 43.80 -30.14
C LEU A 40 -53.81 44.16 -29.03
N ILE A 41 -52.53 44.32 -29.36
CA ILE A 41 -51.45 44.57 -28.41
C ILE A 41 -50.53 45.67 -28.97
N GLY A 42 -50.18 46.66 -28.16
CA GLY A 42 -49.25 47.73 -28.51
C GLY A 42 -47.79 47.28 -28.38
N GLY A 43 -46.90 47.80 -29.25
CA GLY A 43 -45.50 47.35 -29.34
C GLY A 43 -44.70 47.33 -28.02
N LYS A 44 -45.11 48.14 -27.04
CA LYS A 44 -44.50 48.19 -25.70
C LYS A 44 -44.74 46.91 -24.90
N GLU A 45 -45.93 46.30 -25.01
CA GLU A 45 -46.22 45.04 -24.32
C GLU A 45 -45.45 43.86 -24.92
N ILE A 46 -45.23 43.84 -26.25
CA ILE A 46 -44.38 42.83 -26.90
C ILE A 46 -42.93 42.95 -26.46
N TYR A 47 -42.40 44.18 -26.39
CA TYR A 47 -41.04 44.41 -25.89
C TYR A 47 -40.87 43.89 -24.46
N ASN A 48 -41.84 44.16 -23.57
CA ASN A 48 -41.83 43.63 -22.21
C ASN A 48 -41.89 42.09 -22.20
N GLY A 49 -42.75 41.48 -23.03
CA GLY A 49 -42.85 40.01 -23.14
C GLY A 49 -41.54 39.35 -23.61
N ILE A 50 -40.90 39.91 -24.64
CA ILE A 50 -39.59 39.45 -25.13
C ILE A 50 -38.52 39.58 -24.04
N THR A 51 -38.51 40.70 -23.32
CA THR A 51 -37.54 40.94 -22.23
C THR A 51 -37.69 39.90 -21.11
N ILE A 52 -38.93 39.57 -20.73
CA ILE A 52 -39.22 38.54 -19.72
C ILE A 52 -38.70 37.17 -20.19
N ILE A 53 -38.97 36.81 -21.45
CA ILE A 53 -38.50 35.54 -22.03
C ILE A 53 -36.97 35.47 -22.07
N PHE A 54 -36.31 36.55 -22.48
CA PHE A 54 -34.86 36.61 -22.50
C PHE A 54 -34.26 36.47 -21.08
N GLY A 55 -34.89 37.09 -20.08
CA GLY A 55 -34.52 36.91 -18.67
C GLY A 55 -34.62 35.45 -18.20
N TRP A 56 -35.65 34.72 -18.61
CA TRP A 56 -35.77 33.29 -18.34
C TRP A 56 -34.69 32.46 -19.01
N PHE A 57 -34.33 32.76 -20.26
CA PHE A 57 -33.23 32.06 -20.96
C PHE A 57 -31.89 32.24 -20.25
N VAL A 58 -31.57 33.46 -19.82
CA VAL A 58 -30.35 33.73 -19.05
C VAL A 58 -30.35 32.94 -17.75
N THR A 59 -31.48 32.92 -17.03
CA THR A 59 -31.64 32.17 -15.78
C THR A 59 -31.46 30.66 -15.99
N ILE A 60 -32.09 30.09 -17.03
CA ILE A 60 -31.93 28.67 -17.39
C ILE A 60 -30.50 28.37 -17.79
N GLY A 61 -29.84 29.25 -18.54
CA GLY A 61 -28.42 29.11 -18.91
C GLY A 61 -27.50 29.06 -17.70
N ILE A 62 -27.69 29.97 -16.73
CA ILE A 62 -26.95 29.95 -15.45
C ILE A 62 -27.23 28.66 -14.68
N LEU A 63 -28.49 28.23 -14.62
CA LEU A 63 -28.89 26.99 -13.92
C LEU A 63 -28.23 25.76 -14.55
N MET A 64 -28.20 25.67 -15.89
CA MET A 64 -27.53 24.60 -16.63
C MET A 64 -26.01 24.60 -16.38
N ALA A 65 -25.38 25.77 -16.42
CA ALA A 65 -23.95 25.90 -16.13
C ALA A 65 -23.63 25.44 -14.69
N ASN A 66 -24.43 25.83 -13.70
CA ASN A 66 -24.29 25.40 -12.31
C ASN A 66 -24.52 23.89 -12.14
N LEU A 67 -25.51 23.31 -12.83
CA LEU A 67 -25.77 21.87 -12.80
C LEU A 67 -24.60 21.08 -13.37
N ASP A 68 -24.04 21.51 -14.50
CA ASP A 68 -22.88 20.85 -15.11
C ASP A 68 -21.64 20.97 -14.25
N TRP A 69 -21.40 22.14 -13.66
CA TRP A 69 -20.32 22.34 -12.69
C TRP A 69 -20.48 21.42 -11.47
N THR A 70 -21.68 21.35 -10.89
CA THR A 70 -21.99 20.48 -9.75
C THR A 70 -21.81 19.00 -10.09
N LYS A 71 -22.24 18.55 -11.29
CA LYS A 71 -22.03 17.17 -11.75
C LYS A 71 -20.55 16.83 -11.90
N ARG A 72 -19.74 17.75 -12.45
CA ARG A 72 -18.29 17.57 -12.59
C ARG A 72 -17.62 17.46 -11.22
N ASN A 73 -17.94 18.35 -10.29
CA ASN A 73 -17.41 18.31 -8.93
C ASN A 73 -17.81 17.03 -8.20
N ASN A 74 -19.09 16.61 -8.29
CA ASN A 74 -19.54 15.36 -7.68
C ASN A 74 -18.85 14.13 -8.28
N SER A 75 -18.57 14.13 -9.58
CA SER A 75 -17.81 13.06 -10.24
C SER A 75 -16.36 13.01 -9.75
N GLN A 76 -15.72 14.17 -9.59
CA GLN A 76 -14.36 14.28 -9.04
C GLN A 76 -14.32 13.79 -7.58
N LEU A 77 -15.23 14.27 -6.73
CA LEU A 77 -15.35 13.85 -5.33
C LEU A 77 -15.54 12.33 -5.21
N LYS A 78 -16.41 11.73 -6.04
CA LYS A 78 -16.60 10.27 -6.07
C LYS A 78 -15.33 9.52 -6.48
N LYS A 79 -14.57 10.03 -7.45
CA LYS A 79 -13.30 9.42 -7.85
C LYS A 79 -12.26 9.49 -6.73
N GLU A 80 -12.17 10.63 -6.06
CA GLU A 80 -11.29 10.80 -4.90
C GLU A 80 -11.68 9.91 -3.74
N GLU A 81 -12.98 9.76 -3.47
CA GLU A 81 -13.50 8.86 -2.43
C GLU A 81 -13.17 7.39 -2.75
N ILE A 82 -13.39 6.95 -3.98
CA ILE A 82 -13.03 5.59 -4.44
C ILE A 82 -11.52 5.38 -4.31
N LYS A 83 -10.71 6.34 -4.77
CA LYS A 83 -9.25 6.29 -4.66
C LYS A 83 -8.81 6.15 -3.19
N LYS A 84 -9.27 7.04 -2.30
CA LYS A 84 -8.96 6.98 -0.86
C LYS A 84 -9.50 5.70 -0.20
N SER A 85 -10.58 5.12 -0.71
CA SER A 85 -11.08 3.83 -0.23
C SER A 85 -10.12 2.68 -0.59
N LEU A 86 -9.69 2.61 -1.85
CA LEU A 86 -8.74 1.60 -2.32
C LEU A 86 -7.38 1.72 -1.64
N GLU A 87 -6.87 2.94 -1.48
CA GLU A 87 -5.62 3.21 -0.75
C GLU A 87 -5.70 2.76 0.72
N ARG A 88 -6.85 2.94 1.38
CA ARG A 88 -7.07 2.46 2.76
C ARG A 88 -7.13 0.94 2.84
N GLU A 89 -7.72 0.28 1.85
CA GLU A 89 -7.78 -1.18 1.78
C GLU A 89 -6.39 -1.77 1.56
N ALA A 90 -5.64 -1.24 0.60
CA ALA A 90 -4.25 -1.56 0.35
C ALA A 90 -3.37 -1.39 1.60
N PHE A 91 -3.49 -0.24 2.28
CA PHE A 91 -2.78 0.00 3.53
C PHE A 91 -3.09 -1.07 4.59
N LYS A 92 -4.36 -1.41 4.79
CA LYS A 92 -4.76 -2.41 5.80
C LYS A 92 -4.16 -3.78 5.48
N GLU A 93 -4.21 -4.20 4.23
CA GLU A 93 -3.70 -5.49 3.78
C GLU A 93 -2.18 -5.57 3.93
N VAL A 94 -1.44 -4.60 3.40
CA VAL A 94 0.02 -4.54 3.51
C VAL A 94 0.45 -4.41 4.98
N ASN A 95 -0.20 -3.56 5.77
CA ASN A 95 0.15 -3.39 7.19
C ASN A 95 -0.11 -4.67 8.01
N LYS A 96 -1.16 -5.42 7.69
CA LYS A 96 -1.42 -6.74 8.30
C LYS A 96 -0.30 -7.72 7.96
N ALA A 97 0.12 -7.78 6.70
CA ALA A 97 1.20 -8.65 6.27
C ALA A 97 2.55 -8.27 6.91
N VAL A 98 2.89 -6.97 6.96
CA VAL A 98 4.07 -6.45 7.69
C VAL A 98 4.05 -6.85 9.16
N THR A 99 2.88 -6.76 9.80
CA THR A 99 2.72 -7.14 11.21
C THR A 99 2.93 -8.64 11.43
N ASN A 100 2.39 -9.48 10.54
CA ASN A 100 2.57 -10.93 10.61
C ASN A 100 4.04 -11.32 10.38
N LEU A 101 4.67 -10.76 9.35
CA LEU A 101 6.09 -10.96 9.07
C LEU A 101 6.97 -10.52 10.24
N SER A 102 6.68 -9.37 10.85
CA SER A 102 7.39 -8.89 12.05
C SER A 102 7.27 -9.87 13.22
N LYS A 103 6.10 -10.48 13.42
CA LYS A 103 5.93 -11.51 14.46
C LYS A 103 6.77 -12.75 14.17
N GLY A 104 6.78 -13.23 12.92
CA GLY A 104 7.59 -14.37 12.49
C GLY A 104 9.09 -14.12 12.72
N ILE A 105 9.59 -12.97 12.27
CA ILE A 105 10.98 -12.56 12.48
C ILE A 105 11.33 -12.47 13.95
N ASN A 106 10.44 -11.89 14.78
CA ASN A 106 10.70 -11.79 16.21
C ASN A 106 10.75 -13.16 16.89
N GLY A 107 9.88 -14.10 16.48
CA GLY A 107 9.90 -15.48 16.95
C GLY A 107 11.23 -16.17 16.63
N LEU A 108 11.66 -16.06 15.37
CA LEU A 108 12.88 -16.70 14.89
C LEU A 108 14.15 -16.06 15.46
N GLY A 109 14.24 -14.72 15.46
CA GLY A 109 15.38 -13.99 16.03
C GLY A 109 15.52 -14.24 17.54
N GLY A 110 14.41 -14.25 18.27
CA GLY A 110 14.39 -14.65 19.68
C GLY A 110 14.77 -16.12 19.89
N GLY A 111 14.30 -16.99 19.00
CA GLY A 111 14.64 -18.41 18.95
C GLY A 111 16.14 -18.63 18.83
N VAL A 112 16.77 -18.06 17.79
CA VAL A 112 18.21 -18.17 17.54
C VAL A 112 19.03 -17.63 18.71
N LEU A 113 18.68 -16.45 19.25
CA LEU A 113 19.35 -15.89 20.43
C LEU A 113 19.22 -16.79 21.66
N SER A 114 18.07 -17.41 21.85
CA SER A 114 17.83 -18.30 22.99
C SER A 114 18.60 -19.62 22.91
N LEU A 115 18.99 -20.08 21.72
CA LEU A 115 19.70 -21.36 21.55
C LEU A 115 21.02 -21.40 22.32
N HIS A 116 21.79 -20.31 22.33
CA HIS A 116 23.02 -20.22 23.12
C HIS A 116 22.73 -20.47 24.61
N TRP A 117 21.73 -19.77 25.17
CA TRP A 117 21.38 -19.87 26.58
C TRP A 117 20.79 -21.22 26.95
N ILE A 118 19.89 -21.76 26.12
CA ILE A 118 19.25 -23.07 26.33
C ILE A 118 20.31 -24.17 26.28
N TYR A 119 21.23 -24.14 25.31
CA TYR A 119 22.31 -25.12 25.21
C TYR A 119 23.26 -25.05 26.41
N LYS A 120 23.60 -23.83 26.86
CA LYS A 120 24.41 -23.62 28.07
C LYS A 120 23.75 -24.20 29.33
N MET A 121 22.44 -23.98 29.50
CA MET A 121 21.68 -24.53 30.62
C MET A 121 21.57 -26.05 30.58
N SER A 122 21.44 -26.63 29.40
CA SER A 122 21.44 -28.10 29.22
C SER A 122 22.74 -28.74 29.69
N LYS A 123 23.89 -28.10 29.38
CA LYS A 123 25.19 -28.57 29.87
C LYS A 123 25.40 -28.39 31.37
N ALA A 124 24.73 -27.41 31.97
CA ALA A 124 24.68 -27.26 33.43
C ALA A 124 23.69 -28.25 34.11
N GLY A 125 23.06 -29.17 33.36
CA GLY A 125 22.10 -30.15 33.88
C GLY A 125 20.73 -29.56 34.21
N SER A 126 20.45 -28.32 33.77
CA SER A 126 19.21 -27.60 34.13
C SER A 126 18.06 -27.84 33.14
N THR A 127 18.34 -28.34 31.94
CA THR A 127 17.34 -28.62 30.89
C THR A 127 17.73 -29.83 30.03
N ASP A 128 16.78 -30.65 29.61
CA ASP A 128 17.02 -31.72 28.61
C ASP A 128 16.86 -31.13 27.20
N PHE A 129 17.92 -30.47 26.71
CA PHE A 129 17.96 -29.94 25.35
C PHE A 129 18.99 -30.67 24.50
N LYS A 130 18.56 -31.18 23.35
CA LYS A 130 19.42 -31.78 22.33
C LYS A 130 19.61 -30.82 21.18
N ILE A 131 20.80 -30.85 20.57
CA ILE A 131 21.14 -30.01 19.41
C ILE A 131 20.14 -30.19 18.26
N GLU A 132 19.65 -31.42 18.09
CA GLU A 132 18.61 -31.80 17.13
C GLU A 132 17.31 -31.01 17.31
N ASP A 133 16.87 -30.82 18.55
CA ASP A 133 15.66 -30.08 18.85
C ASP A 133 15.82 -28.62 18.44
N GLY A 134 17.02 -28.06 18.63
CA GLY A 134 17.38 -26.73 18.15
C GLY A 134 17.35 -26.62 16.63
N ALA A 135 17.94 -27.59 15.92
CA ALA A 135 17.95 -27.62 14.46
C ALA A 135 16.54 -27.78 13.87
N MET A 136 15.71 -28.67 14.44
CA MET A 136 14.31 -28.86 14.04
C MET A 136 13.48 -27.60 14.31
N LYS A 137 13.68 -26.94 15.46
CA LYS A 137 13.00 -25.69 15.77
C LYS A 137 13.35 -24.60 14.76
N ILE A 138 14.63 -24.43 14.44
CA ILE A 138 15.07 -23.50 13.40
C ILE A 138 14.40 -23.83 12.06
N GLN A 139 14.33 -25.11 11.68
CA GLN A 139 13.69 -25.51 10.42
C GLN A 139 12.21 -25.13 10.38
N ASN A 140 11.47 -25.36 11.47
CA ASN A 140 10.05 -25.00 11.55
C ASN A 140 9.86 -23.47 11.50
N ASP A 141 10.67 -22.73 12.25
CA ASP A 141 10.62 -21.27 12.27
C ASP A 141 11.02 -20.67 10.90
N LEU A 142 11.96 -21.30 10.19
CA LEU A 142 12.38 -20.93 8.83
C LEU A 142 11.23 -21.13 7.83
N SER A 143 10.59 -22.30 7.82
CA SER A 143 9.46 -22.56 6.92
C SER A 143 8.26 -21.66 7.20
N GLU A 144 8.00 -21.32 8.46
CA GLU A 144 6.99 -20.32 8.80
C GLU A 144 7.38 -18.92 8.32
N LEU A 145 8.65 -18.53 8.41
CA LEU A 145 9.12 -17.24 7.92
C LEU A 145 9.04 -17.14 6.38
N GLU A 146 9.38 -18.20 5.63
CA GLU A 146 9.21 -18.26 4.17
C GLU A 146 7.74 -18.10 3.76
N ARG A 147 6.82 -18.73 4.51
CA ARG A 147 5.38 -18.59 4.32
C ARG A 147 4.93 -17.14 4.56
N LEU A 148 5.38 -16.53 5.65
CA LEU A 148 5.05 -15.14 6.00
C LEU A 148 5.67 -14.11 5.05
N GLU A 149 6.86 -14.37 4.53
CA GLU A 149 7.47 -13.56 3.47
C GLU A 149 6.58 -13.63 2.22
N SER A 150 6.18 -14.83 1.79
CA SER A 150 5.32 -15.01 0.61
C SER A 150 4.00 -14.26 0.76
N GLU A 151 3.36 -14.31 1.93
CA GLU A 151 2.16 -13.51 2.23
C GLU A 151 2.42 -12.00 2.12
N PHE A 152 3.58 -11.54 2.61
CA PHE A 152 3.98 -10.15 2.51
C PHE A 152 4.21 -9.72 1.05
N MET A 153 4.90 -10.51 0.24
CA MET A 153 5.11 -10.21 -1.18
C MET A 153 3.77 -10.11 -1.91
N LEU A 154 2.90 -11.10 -1.73
CA LEU A 154 1.58 -11.14 -2.38
C LEU A 154 0.72 -9.94 -1.99
N ALA A 155 0.73 -9.53 -0.71
CA ALA A 155 0.00 -8.34 -0.27
C ALA A 155 0.52 -7.05 -0.92
N VAL A 156 1.84 -6.95 -1.13
CA VAL A 156 2.46 -5.80 -1.82
C VAL A 156 2.13 -5.83 -3.32
N GLU A 157 2.25 -6.97 -3.98
CA GLU A 157 1.97 -7.14 -5.41
C GLU A 157 0.49 -6.89 -5.73
N ALA A 158 -0.44 -7.43 -4.93
CA ALA A 158 -1.88 -7.22 -5.10
C ALA A 158 -2.27 -5.74 -5.00
N ASN A 159 -1.46 -4.94 -4.30
CA ASN A 159 -1.68 -3.53 -4.03
C ASN A 159 -0.61 -2.62 -4.62
N GLU A 160 0.15 -3.10 -5.63
CA GLU A 160 1.37 -2.45 -6.12
C GLU A 160 1.15 -0.99 -6.51
N ILE A 161 0.04 -0.68 -7.19
CA ILE A 161 -0.30 0.68 -7.62
C ILE A 161 -0.37 1.65 -6.43
N ALA A 162 -0.95 1.21 -5.31
CA ALA A 162 -1.10 2.03 -4.11
C ALA A 162 0.24 2.22 -3.38
N VAL A 163 1.15 1.24 -3.43
CA VAL A 163 2.42 1.25 -2.70
C VAL A 163 3.65 1.48 -3.57
N LEU A 164 3.47 1.83 -4.84
CA LEU A 164 4.54 1.96 -5.85
C LEU A 164 5.68 2.88 -5.40
N LYS A 165 5.35 3.96 -4.67
CA LYS A 165 6.32 4.90 -4.10
C LYS A 165 7.35 4.19 -3.20
N PHE A 166 6.98 3.07 -2.60
CA PHE A 166 7.78 2.30 -1.65
C PHE A 166 8.39 1.03 -2.25
N ASN A 167 8.32 0.82 -3.57
CA ASN A 167 8.84 -0.39 -4.21
C ASN A 167 10.33 -0.67 -3.87
N HIS A 168 11.14 0.38 -3.72
CA HIS A 168 12.53 0.24 -3.30
C HIS A 168 12.67 -0.37 -1.88
N TYR A 169 11.79 -0.03 -0.93
CA TYR A 169 11.81 -0.69 0.38
C TYR A 169 11.42 -2.16 0.28
N HIS A 170 10.42 -2.48 -0.56
CA HIS A 170 10.06 -3.87 -0.83
C HIS A 170 11.26 -4.66 -1.36
N LYS A 171 11.90 -4.20 -2.44
CA LYS A 171 13.13 -4.81 -3.00
C LYS A 171 14.22 -5.00 -1.96
N TYR A 172 14.45 -3.99 -1.12
CA TYR A 172 15.40 -4.08 -0.02
C TYR A 172 15.06 -5.22 0.95
N PHE A 173 13.79 -5.35 1.36
CA PHE A 173 13.36 -6.46 2.20
C PHE A 173 13.55 -7.82 1.53
N GLN A 174 13.25 -7.97 0.24
CA GLN A 174 13.44 -9.26 -0.46
C GLN A 174 14.91 -9.67 -0.46
N MET A 175 15.82 -8.72 -0.76
CA MET A 175 17.26 -8.98 -0.73
C MET A 175 17.75 -9.34 0.68
N PHE A 176 17.33 -8.56 1.68
CA PHE A 176 17.73 -8.78 3.07
C PHE A 176 17.21 -10.10 3.63
N LEU A 177 15.95 -10.46 3.35
CA LEU A 177 15.35 -11.72 3.78
C LEU A 177 16.04 -12.91 3.10
N ALA A 178 16.28 -12.84 1.78
CA ALA A 178 17.00 -13.87 1.05
C ALA A 178 18.39 -14.14 1.62
N ASP A 179 19.14 -13.09 2.00
CA ASP A 179 20.44 -13.24 2.63
C ASP A 179 20.32 -13.79 4.06
N SER A 180 19.30 -13.36 4.81
CA SER A 180 19.04 -13.83 6.16
C SER A 180 18.65 -15.30 6.21
N PHE A 181 17.90 -15.81 5.22
CA PHE A 181 17.56 -17.23 5.13
C PHE A 181 18.79 -18.10 4.94
N LYS A 182 19.75 -17.67 4.11
CA LYS A 182 21.02 -18.38 3.94
C LYS A 182 21.80 -18.44 5.25
N ASP A 183 21.84 -17.34 6.00
CA ASP A 183 22.52 -17.28 7.30
C ASP A 183 21.87 -18.25 8.32
N ILE A 184 20.54 -18.31 8.39
CA ILE A 184 19.85 -19.28 9.26
C ILE A 184 20.11 -20.72 8.84
N GLU A 185 20.00 -20.98 7.54
CA GLU A 185 20.22 -22.32 7.03
C GLU A 185 21.65 -22.79 7.32
N ALA A 186 22.63 -21.89 7.26
CA ALA A 186 23.99 -22.17 7.69
C ALA A 186 24.07 -22.56 9.18
N ILE A 187 23.37 -21.86 10.08
CA ILE A 187 23.30 -22.24 11.50
C ILE A 187 22.66 -23.63 11.67
N LYS A 188 21.50 -23.86 11.05
CA LYS A 188 20.80 -25.16 11.08
C LYS A 188 21.75 -26.29 10.65
N ASN A 189 22.38 -26.13 9.50
CA ASN A 189 23.30 -27.13 8.94
C ASN A 189 24.51 -27.34 9.84
N LYS A 190 25.05 -26.27 10.45
CA LYS A 190 26.19 -26.39 11.36
C LYS A 190 25.82 -27.13 12.64
N LEU A 191 24.63 -26.91 13.20
CA LEU A 191 24.13 -27.67 14.35
C LEU A 191 24.00 -29.16 14.03
N LEU A 192 23.51 -29.52 12.84
CA LEU A 192 23.43 -30.92 12.42
C LEU A 192 24.82 -31.55 12.27
N ILE A 193 25.80 -30.82 11.74
CA ILE A 193 27.19 -31.28 11.67
C ILE A 193 27.74 -31.54 13.06
N PHE A 194 27.57 -30.60 14.01
CA PHE A 194 28.04 -30.79 15.39
C PHE A 194 27.43 -32.03 16.06
N LYS A 195 26.18 -32.36 15.75
CA LYS A 195 25.54 -33.59 16.21
C LYS A 195 26.23 -34.82 15.59
N ILE A 196 26.42 -34.84 14.27
CA ILE A 196 27.03 -35.98 13.56
C ILE A 196 28.46 -36.24 14.04
N ASP A 197 29.22 -35.16 14.21
CA ASP A 197 30.64 -35.22 14.59
C ASP A 197 30.85 -35.45 16.09
N ASN A 198 29.78 -35.50 16.90
CA ASN A 198 29.84 -35.54 18.36
C ASN A 198 30.76 -34.44 18.94
N THR A 199 30.67 -33.23 18.38
CA THR A 199 31.57 -32.13 18.69
C THR A 199 31.54 -31.72 20.17
N GLU A 200 32.68 -31.28 20.69
CA GLU A 200 32.80 -30.80 22.06
C GLU A 200 31.83 -29.64 22.36
N SER A 201 31.26 -29.66 23.57
CA SER A 201 30.22 -28.70 23.95
C SER A 201 30.69 -27.25 23.98
N ASN A 202 31.98 -27.01 24.19
CA ASN A 202 32.57 -25.67 24.18
C ASN A 202 32.61 -25.05 22.77
N GLU A 203 32.84 -25.86 21.73
CA GLU A 203 32.86 -25.37 20.35
C GLU A 203 31.45 -25.00 19.88
N VAL A 204 30.44 -25.80 20.24
CA VAL A 204 29.03 -25.49 19.95
C VAL A 204 28.61 -24.20 20.64
N LEU A 205 28.97 -24.02 21.92
CA LEU A 205 28.69 -22.80 22.66
C LEU A 205 29.33 -21.58 22.02
N LYS A 206 30.61 -21.66 21.66
CA LYS A 206 31.36 -20.58 21.02
C LYS A 206 30.74 -20.20 19.67
N TYR A 207 30.35 -21.18 18.86
CA TYR A 207 29.70 -20.94 17.59
C TYR A 207 28.34 -20.23 17.76
N LEU A 208 27.51 -20.68 18.70
CA LEU A 208 26.22 -20.04 18.99
C LEU A 208 26.40 -18.63 19.59
N GLU A 209 27.45 -18.41 20.36
CA GLU A 209 27.79 -17.10 20.91
C GLU A 209 28.25 -16.11 19.84
N THR A 210 29.01 -16.55 18.84
CA THR A 210 29.47 -15.66 17.76
C THR A 210 28.41 -15.51 16.66
N GLU A 211 28.06 -16.61 16.00
CA GLU A 211 27.19 -16.58 14.82
C GLU A 211 25.72 -16.41 15.19
N GLY A 212 25.25 -17.12 16.22
CA GLY A 212 23.86 -17.03 16.68
C GLY A 212 23.50 -15.64 17.20
N ILE A 213 24.37 -15.04 18.01
CA ILE A 213 24.14 -13.67 18.51
C ILE A 213 24.24 -12.63 17.40
N SER A 214 25.24 -12.74 16.51
CA SER A 214 25.38 -11.87 15.34
C SER A 214 24.12 -11.88 14.47
N LEU A 215 23.60 -13.08 14.17
CA LEU A 215 22.38 -13.23 13.39
C LEU A 215 21.14 -12.68 14.13
N GLY A 216 21.04 -12.91 15.44
CA GLY A 216 20.00 -12.30 16.26
C GLY A 216 19.99 -10.77 16.19
N TYR A 217 21.16 -10.14 16.10
CA TYR A 217 21.27 -8.70 15.90
C TYR A 217 20.83 -8.24 14.51
N LYS A 218 21.11 -9.02 13.45
CA LYS A 218 20.59 -8.75 12.09
C LYS A 218 19.06 -8.79 12.07
N TYR A 219 18.45 -9.77 12.73
CA TYR A 219 16.99 -9.85 12.82
C TYR A 219 16.36 -8.68 13.58
N ARG A 220 17.04 -8.18 14.60
CA ARG A 220 16.61 -6.97 15.30
C ARG A 220 16.60 -5.75 14.40
N ASP A 221 17.56 -5.65 13.47
CA ASP A 221 17.58 -4.58 12.47
C ASP A 221 16.45 -4.71 11.48
N LEU A 222 16.21 -5.92 10.99
CA LEU A 222 15.08 -6.20 10.12
C LEU A 222 13.73 -5.84 10.77
N LEU A 223 13.54 -6.13 12.06
CA LEU A 223 12.37 -5.68 12.82
C LEU A 223 12.27 -4.15 12.89
N GLY A 224 13.40 -3.49 13.13
CA GLY A 224 13.48 -2.03 13.10
C GLY A 224 13.08 -1.46 11.73
N PHE A 225 13.55 -2.10 10.66
CA PHE A 225 13.22 -1.72 9.29
C PHE A 225 11.75 -1.94 8.96
N LEU A 226 11.15 -3.07 9.33
CA LEU A 226 9.71 -3.31 9.12
C LEU A 226 8.85 -2.32 9.91
N HIS A 227 9.28 -1.95 11.12
CA HIS A 227 8.63 -0.88 11.88
C HIS A 227 8.73 0.48 11.16
N ASP A 228 9.92 0.83 10.67
CA ASP A 228 10.15 2.06 9.91
C ASP A 228 9.33 2.05 8.60
N TYR A 229 9.19 0.91 7.93
CA TYR A 229 8.35 0.75 6.74
C TYR A 229 6.86 0.97 7.05
N ARG A 230 6.36 0.33 8.10
CA ARG A 230 4.99 0.56 8.57
C ARG A 230 4.74 2.04 8.90
N ARG A 231 5.71 2.71 9.50
CA ARG A 231 5.64 4.15 9.77
C ARG A 231 5.49 4.96 8.48
N GLU A 232 6.30 4.67 7.46
CA GLU A 232 6.20 5.34 6.15
C GLU A 232 4.82 5.12 5.50
N LEU A 233 4.29 3.90 5.57
CA LEU A 233 2.94 3.60 5.08
C LEU A 233 1.89 4.39 5.87
N MET A 234 1.97 4.41 7.20
CA MET A 234 1.02 5.15 8.05
C MET A 234 1.06 6.65 7.75
N ASN A 235 2.24 7.25 7.68
CA ASN A 235 2.38 8.66 7.34
C ASN A 235 1.82 8.95 5.96
N HIS A 236 2.05 8.08 4.97
CA HIS A 236 1.54 8.32 3.62
C HIS A 236 0.03 8.19 3.49
N PHE A 237 -0.58 7.19 4.13
CA PHE A 237 -2.01 6.89 3.96
C PHE A 237 -2.91 7.56 5.00
N GLN A 238 -2.36 8.02 6.13
CA GLN A 238 -3.15 8.45 7.28
C GLN A 238 -2.81 9.84 7.81
N SER A 239 -1.64 10.42 7.51
CA SER A 239 -1.26 11.71 8.12
C SER A 239 -2.21 12.84 7.76
N GLU A 240 -2.71 12.89 6.53
CA GLU A 240 -3.70 13.89 6.09
C GLU A 240 -5.01 13.80 6.91
N ILE A 241 -5.39 12.58 7.31
CA ILE A 241 -6.64 12.32 8.04
C ILE A 241 -6.49 12.75 9.50
N PHE A 242 -5.34 12.47 10.12
CA PHE A 242 -5.11 12.73 11.54
C PHE A 242 -4.42 14.08 11.81
N GLY A 243 -3.92 14.76 10.78
CA GLY A 243 -3.19 16.02 10.90
C GLY A 243 -1.80 15.87 11.54
N GLU A 244 -1.31 14.64 11.72
CA GLU A 244 -0.06 14.34 12.41
C GLU A 244 0.74 13.26 11.68
N GLU A 245 2.07 13.37 11.76
CA GLU A 245 3.00 12.36 11.26
C GLU A 245 3.71 11.68 12.42
N ILE A 246 3.92 10.37 12.28
CA ILE A 246 4.75 9.62 13.22
C ILE A 246 6.21 10.01 12.98
N PRO A 247 6.94 10.50 14.01
CA PRO A 247 8.30 10.98 13.84
C PRO A 247 9.28 9.85 13.51
N GLU A 248 10.42 10.21 12.95
CA GLU A 248 11.48 9.25 12.67
C GLU A 248 11.96 8.57 13.96
N ARG A 249 12.12 7.25 13.91
CA ARG A 249 12.64 6.48 15.04
C ARG A 249 14.13 6.75 15.20
N ASN A 250 14.57 6.92 16.44
CA ASN A 250 15.98 6.85 16.78
C ASN A 250 16.43 5.39 16.93
N PRO A 251 17.43 4.92 16.17
CA PRO A 251 18.01 3.60 16.37
C PRO A 251 18.46 3.41 17.83
N VAL A 252 18.16 2.25 18.41
CA VAL A 252 18.55 1.91 19.79
C VAL A 252 20.07 1.97 19.98
N PHE A 253 20.82 1.64 18.91
CA PHE A 253 22.27 1.71 18.88
C PHE A 253 22.71 2.74 17.85
N SER A 254 23.63 3.63 18.24
CA SER A 254 24.09 4.76 17.42
C SER A 254 24.77 4.36 16.12
N ASN A 255 25.31 3.15 16.04
CA ASN A 255 25.95 2.60 14.85
C ASN A 255 24.97 1.95 13.85
N ARG A 256 23.66 1.93 14.16
CA ARG A 256 22.64 1.30 13.31
C ARG A 256 21.83 2.35 12.55
N LYS A 257 21.27 1.93 11.42
CA LYS A 257 20.54 2.80 10.48
C LYS A 257 19.03 2.65 10.64
N THR A 258 18.29 3.66 10.19
CA THR A 258 16.85 3.57 9.90
C THR A 258 16.65 2.99 8.49
N LEU A 259 15.45 2.50 8.18
CA LEU A 259 15.16 1.97 6.84
C LEU A 259 15.50 2.98 5.74
N GLN A 260 15.16 4.25 5.93
CA GLN A 260 15.38 5.34 4.97
C GLN A 260 16.86 5.47 4.59
N LYS A 261 17.76 5.27 5.56
CA LYS A 261 19.21 5.34 5.38
C LYS A 261 19.84 4.03 4.92
N ALA A 262 19.18 2.91 5.19
CA ALA A 262 19.66 1.58 4.80
C ALA A 262 19.23 1.20 3.38
N ALA A 263 18.06 1.69 2.97
CA ALA A 263 17.40 1.38 1.71
C ALA A 263 17.28 2.63 0.83
N GLU A 264 18.39 3.35 0.64
CA GLU A 264 18.42 4.48 -0.29
C GLU A 264 18.05 4.01 -1.70
N LYS A 265 17.08 4.68 -2.33
CA LYS A 265 16.44 4.22 -3.57
C LYS A 265 17.43 3.88 -4.68
N GLU A 266 18.43 4.74 -4.90
CA GLU A 266 19.42 4.54 -5.95
C GLU A 266 20.30 3.32 -5.68
N THR A 267 20.78 3.18 -4.44
CA THR A 267 21.58 2.04 -4.00
C THR A 267 20.83 0.73 -4.15
N VAL A 268 19.58 0.69 -3.69
CA VAL A 268 18.76 -0.53 -3.74
C VAL A 268 18.45 -0.94 -5.17
N LEU A 269 18.10 0.00 -6.05
CA LEU A 269 17.79 -0.32 -7.44
C LEU A 269 19.02 -0.80 -8.20
N LYS A 270 20.19 -0.24 -7.91
CA LYS A 270 21.46 -0.71 -8.49
C LYS A 270 21.79 -2.13 -8.04
N GLU A 271 21.73 -2.39 -6.73
CA GLU A 271 22.02 -3.72 -6.18
C GLU A 271 21.02 -4.77 -6.69
N TRP A 272 19.74 -4.40 -6.80
CA TRP A 272 18.70 -5.26 -7.37
C TRP A 272 19.03 -5.69 -8.81
N ASP A 273 19.36 -4.73 -9.67
CA ASP A 273 19.73 -4.98 -11.08
C ASP A 273 20.99 -5.85 -11.19
N GLU A 274 21.99 -5.63 -10.33
CA GLU A 274 23.19 -6.48 -10.26
C GLU A 274 22.84 -7.93 -9.87
N ARG A 275 21.96 -8.12 -8.88
CA ARG A 275 21.50 -9.46 -8.45
C ARG A 275 20.69 -10.15 -9.54
N GLU A 276 19.80 -9.45 -10.24
CA GLU A 276 19.03 -9.99 -11.36
C GLU A 276 19.93 -10.41 -12.53
N LYS A 277 20.91 -9.57 -12.90
CA LYS A 277 21.89 -9.90 -13.95
C LYS A 277 22.72 -11.12 -13.60
N LYS A 278 23.17 -11.22 -12.34
CA LYS A 278 23.90 -12.39 -11.84
C LYS A 278 23.03 -13.65 -11.86
N ALA A 279 21.77 -13.57 -11.45
CA ALA A 279 20.83 -14.68 -11.49
C ALA A 279 20.52 -15.13 -12.94
N ALA A 280 20.52 -14.19 -13.89
CA ALA A 280 20.35 -14.46 -15.31
C ALA A 280 21.64 -14.95 -16.01
N GLY A 281 22.77 -15.02 -15.31
CA GLY A 281 24.07 -15.43 -15.88
C GLY A 281 24.67 -14.42 -16.86
N ILE A 282 24.28 -13.14 -16.77
CA ILE A 282 24.78 -12.05 -17.61
C ILE A 282 26.13 -11.54 -17.10
N ILE A 283 26.36 -11.64 -15.78
CA ILE A 283 27.59 -11.25 -15.07
C ILE A 283 27.99 -12.37 -14.11
#